data_AF-A0A1Y1KD87-F1
#
_entry.id   AF-A0A1Y1KD87-F1
#
_cell.length_a   1.000
_cell.length_b   1.000
_cell.length_c   1.000
_cell.angle_alpha   90.00
_cell.angle_beta   90.00
_cell.angle_gamma   90.00
#
_symmetry.space_group_name_H-M   'P 1'
#
loop_
_entity.id
_entity.type
_entity.pdbx_description
1 polymer ?
#
loop_
_entity_poly.entity_id
_entity_poly.type
_entity_poly.pdbx_seq_one_letter_code
_entity_poly.pdbx_strand_id
1 'polypeptide(L)'
;MRQLKVLVFFFQASYQRCISACNLQPTSKSQTDGLLIEGAHGWTPTMYIRLVQDFGLDCEVAQHLAKSYGDRAFAVAKLAALTGKRWPIIGIKLHPEFPYIDAEIRYGVREYAMSAIDMIARRLRLAFLNVQAAEEALPYIIKIMGEELNWSEDEKAKQLKSATEFLQNEMGQTVNRASRDKIPINLTKDEIQLYIRRFQLIDKDRKGYVSINDIRRGLKEEGEKDVSKEELHEILREIDTNMNGQVELDEYLQMMSAIKSGHVAYSRFARMAEMEEEKHEREMLKKKISVERSGGGL
;
A
#
# COMPACT_ATOMS: atom_id res chain seq x y z
N MET A 1 -9.00 -9.13 26.87
CA MET A 1 -9.12 -9.94 28.11
C MET A 1 -9.88 -11.25 27.95
N ARG A 2 -11.05 -11.31 27.28
CA ARG A 2 -11.81 -12.59 27.14
C ARG A 2 -11.06 -13.69 26.37
N GLN A 3 -10.37 -13.35 25.28
CA GLN A 3 -9.61 -14.32 24.48
C GLN A 3 -8.38 -14.91 25.21
N LEU A 4 -7.65 -14.11 26.00
CA LEU A 4 -6.52 -14.60 26.79
C LEU A 4 -6.96 -15.59 27.87
N LYS A 5 -8.08 -15.33 28.56
CA LYS A 5 -8.62 -16.24 29.59
C LYS A 5 -8.98 -17.60 29.02
N VAL A 6 -9.51 -17.64 27.80
CA VAL A 6 -9.82 -18.90 27.10
C VAL A 6 -8.54 -19.67 26.78
N LEU A 7 -7.50 -18.99 26.30
CA LEU A 7 -6.23 -19.64 25.94
C LEU A 7 -5.52 -20.24 27.16
N VAL A 8 -5.45 -19.51 28.28
CA VAL A 8 -4.86 -20.00 29.54
C VAL A 8 -5.61 -21.24 30.04
N PHE A 9 -6.94 -21.22 29.96
CA PHE A 9 -7.78 -22.35 30.37
C PHE A 9 -7.52 -23.60 29.52
N PHE A 10 -7.46 -23.46 28.19
CA PHE A 10 -7.13 -24.57 27.29
C PHE A 10 -5.73 -25.12 27.55
N PHE A 11 -4.73 -24.26 27.78
CA PHE A 11 -3.38 -24.70 28.08
C PHE A 11 -3.30 -25.47 29.40
N GLN A 12 -3.96 -24.98 30.45
CA GLN A 12 -4.02 -25.67 31.74
C GLN A 12 -4.74 -27.02 31.65
N ALA A 13 -5.83 -27.10 30.87
CA ALA A 13 -6.55 -28.35 30.63
C ALA A 13 -5.68 -29.38 29.88
N SER A 14 -4.96 -28.94 28.84
CA SER A 14 -4.02 -29.79 28.09
C SER A 14 -2.86 -30.27 28.97
N TYR A 15 -2.29 -29.36 29.78
CA TYR A 15 -1.23 -29.69 30.74
C TYR A 15 -1.67 -30.78 31.72
N GLN A 16 -2.86 -30.64 32.30
CA GLN A 16 -3.42 -31.65 33.21
C GLN A 16 -3.65 -32.99 32.52
N ARG A 17 -4.07 -32.97 31.24
CA ARG A 17 -4.27 -34.18 30.45
C ARG A 17 -2.93 -34.89 30.14
N CYS A 18 -1.87 -34.14 29.84
CA CYS A 18 -0.52 -34.69 29.67
C CYS A 18 0.01 -35.34 30.96
N ILE A 19 -0.23 -34.71 32.12
CA ILE A 19 0.15 -35.30 33.42
C ILE A 19 -0.52 -36.65 33.62
N SER A 20 -1.82 -36.73 33.35
CA SER A 20 -2.59 -37.98 33.48
C SER A 20 -2.17 -39.06 32.47
N ALA A 21 -1.82 -38.68 31.24
CA ALA A 21 -1.44 -39.63 30.19
C ALA A 21 -0.02 -40.19 30.37
N CYS A 22 0.90 -39.38 30.91
CA CYS A 22 2.31 -39.73 31.06
C CYS A 22 2.70 -40.11 32.50
N ASN A 23 1.74 -40.23 33.43
CA ASN A 23 1.97 -40.52 34.85
C ASN A 23 3.04 -39.62 35.51
N LEU A 24 3.04 -38.34 35.15
CA LEU A 24 4.00 -37.37 35.68
C LEU A 24 3.59 -36.91 37.09
N GLN A 25 4.55 -36.65 37.96
CA GLN A 25 4.30 -36.02 39.27
C GLN A 25 4.94 -34.64 39.33
N PRO A 26 4.21 -33.57 38.95
CA PRO A 26 4.75 -32.22 38.98
C PRO A 26 4.95 -31.73 40.42
N THR A 27 6.06 -31.02 40.66
CA THR A 27 6.42 -30.49 41.98
C THR A 27 5.48 -29.36 42.45
N SER A 28 4.82 -28.66 41.52
CA SER A 28 3.90 -27.56 41.81
C SER A 28 2.68 -27.60 40.90
N LYS A 29 1.60 -26.92 41.34
CA LYS A 29 0.44 -26.65 40.48
C LYS A 29 0.82 -25.68 39.36
N SER A 30 0.02 -25.64 38.30
CA SER A 30 0.22 -24.68 37.20
C SER A 30 0.22 -23.24 37.72
N GLN A 31 1.27 -22.48 37.42
CA GLN A 31 1.46 -21.08 37.82
C GLN A 31 1.23 -20.11 36.65
N THR A 32 0.55 -20.55 35.59
CA THR A 32 0.34 -19.73 34.40
C THR A 32 -0.69 -18.63 34.62
N ASP A 33 -1.54 -18.75 35.64
CA ASP A 33 -2.49 -17.70 36.00
C ASP A 33 -1.76 -16.55 36.71
N GLY A 34 -1.86 -15.34 36.14
CA GLY A 34 -1.14 -14.16 36.62
C GLY A 34 0.26 -13.95 36.04
N LEU A 35 0.80 -14.92 35.26
CA LEU A 35 2.05 -14.72 34.54
C LEU A 35 1.83 -13.74 33.38
N LEU A 36 2.51 -12.60 33.42
CA LEU A 36 2.49 -11.65 32.31
C LEU A 36 3.31 -12.23 31.14
N ILE A 37 2.75 -12.11 29.94
CA ILE A 37 3.49 -12.42 28.72
C ILE A 37 4.60 -11.40 28.49
N GLU A 38 5.62 -11.82 27.75
CA GLU A 38 6.64 -10.91 27.26
C GLU A 38 5.99 -9.77 26.46
N GLY A 39 6.48 -8.53 26.63
CA GLY A 39 5.81 -7.35 26.08
C GLY A 39 4.91 -6.60 27.08
N ALA A 40 4.37 -7.30 28.08
CA ALA A 40 3.36 -6.72 28.97
C ALA A 40 3.95 -6.04 30.23
N HIS A 41 5.23 -6.25 30.54
CA HIS A 41 5.81 -5.83 31.81
C HIS A 41 6.10 -4.31 31.83
N GLY A 42 5.30 -3.52 32.53
CA GLY A 42 5.51 -2.07 32.58
C GLY A 42 4.98 -1.32 31.36
N TRP A 43 4.09 -1.96 30.58
CA TRP A 43 3.30 -1.28 29.56
C TRP A 43 2.43 -0.19 30.19
N THR A 44 2.41 0.99 29.57
CA THR A 44 1.49 2.08 29.92
C THR A 44 0.98 2.76 28.66
N PRO A 45 -0.26 3.28 28.63
CA PRO A 45 -0.80 3.97 27.45
C PRO A 45 0.02 5.18 27.00
N THR A 46 0.76 5.80 27.93
CA THR A 46 1.59 6.99 27.69
C THR A 46 3.05 6.67 27.40
N MET A 47 3.44 5.39 27.34
CA MET A 47 4.85 5.02 27.15
C MET A 47 5.45 5.49 25.83
N TYR A 48 4.62 5.66 24.79
CA TYR A 48 5.08 6.18 23.49
C TYR A 48 5.69 7.59 23.61
N ILE A 49 5.27 8.39 24.60
CA ILE A 49 5.84 9.72 24.85
C ILE A 49 7.33 9.60 25.20
N ARG A 50 7.70 8.60 26.02
CA ARG A 50 9.11 8.33 26.34
C ARG A 50 9.88 7.84 25.12
N LEU A 51 9.29 6.99 24.29
CA LEU A 51 9.92 6.56 23.03
C LEU A 51 10.22 7.75 22.11
N VAL A 52 9.29 8.70 22.00
CA VAL A 52 9.51 9.93 21.20
C VAL A 52 10.60 10.81 21.81
N GLN A 53 10.57 11.02 23.13
CA GLN A 53 11.51 11.92 23.83
C GLN A 53 12.93 11.35 23.88
N ASP A 54 13.08 10.07 24.21
CA ASP A 54 14.38 9.43 24.45
C ASP A 54 15.10 9.06 23.13
N PHE A 55 14.33 8.69 22.10
CA PHE A 55 14.87 8.16 20.84
C PHE A 55 14.65 9.07 19.64
N GLY A 56 13.77 10.08 19.73
CA GLY A 56 13.45 10.95 18.60
C GLY A 56 12.68 10.24 17.48
N LEU A 57 11.83 9.28 17.85
CA LEU A 57 10.96 8.56 16.92
C LEU A 57 9.77 9.42 16.48
N ASP A 58 9.25 9.14 15.28
CA ASP A 58 7.98 9.70 14.83
C ASP A 58 6.83 9.26 15.75
N CYS A 59 5.83 10.13 15.95
CA CYS A 59 4.77 9.90 16.94
C CYS A 59 3.93 8.67 16.59
N GLU A 60 3.56 8.51 15.32
CA GLU A 60 2.80 7.36 14.83
C GLU A 60 3.56 6.04 15.01
N VAL A 61 4.86 6.05 14.69
CA VAL A 61 5.74 4.89 14.87
C VAL A 61 5.86 4.52 16.34
N ALA A 62 6.09 5.50 17.22
CA ALA A 62 6.20 5.27 18.65
C ALA A 62 4.90 4.67 19.24
N GLN A 63 3.75 5.15 18.80
CA GLN A 63 2.44 4.60 19.20
C GLN A 63 2.27 3.16 18.72
N HIS A 64 2.62 2.88 17.45
CA HIS A 64 2.59 1.53 16.88
C HIS A 64 3.48 0.56 17.67
N LEU A 65 4.74 0.96 17.93
CA LEU A 65 5.68 0.12 18.68
C LEU A 65 5.20 -0.14 20.11
N ALA A 66 4.71 0.88 20.81
CA ALA A 66 4.15 0.74 22.16
C ALA A 66 2.92 -0.17 22.20
N LYS A 67 2.09 -0.17 21.15
CA LYS A 67 0.92 -1.04 21.05
C LYS A 67 1.29 -2.49 20.70
N SER A 68 2.29 -2.67 19.85
CA SER A 68 2.65 -3.98 19.29
C SER A 68 3.64 -4.76 20.16
N TYR A 69 4.69 -4.10 20.66
CA TYR A 69 5.76 -4.73 21.44
C TYR A 69 5.70 -4.42 22.93
N GLY A 70 4.85 -3.47 23.32
CA GLY A 70 4.75 -3.01 24.69
C GLY A 70 6.10 -2.61 25.29
N ASP A 71 6.49 -3.18 26.42
CA ASP A 71 7.76 -2.87 27.11
C ASP A 71 9.01 -3.13 26.24
N ARG A 72 8.92 -4.10 25.33
CA ARG A 72 9.98 -4.40 24.37
C ARG A 72 10.17 -3.32 23.31
N ALA A 73 9.23 -2.38 23.16
CA ALA A 73 9.38 -1.27 22.22
C ALA A 73 10.67 -0.46 22.43
N PHE A 74 11.16 -0.35 23.68
CA PHE A 74 12.45 0.28 23.96
C PHE A 74 13.64 -0.51 23.41
N ALA A 75 13.55 -1.84 23.42
CA ALA A 75 14.58 -2.70 22.85
C ALA A 75 14.56 -2.62 21.32
N VAL A 76 13.36 -2.57 20.71
CA VAL A 76 13.18 -2.36 19.27
C VAL A 76 13.76 -1.00 18.85
N ALA A 77 13.40 0.08 19.55
CA ALA A 77 13.87 1.43 19.23
C ALA A 77 15.41 1.55 19.23
N LYS A 78 16.10 0.83 20.12
CA LYS A 78 17.58 0.78 20.16
C LYS A 78 18.22 0.18 18.91
N LEU A 79 17.48 -0.63 18.14
CA LEU A 79 17.98 -1.29 16.93
C LEU A 79 17.74 -0.46 15.66
N ALA A 80 17.00 0.65 15.77
CA ALA A 80 16.67 1.50 14.64
C ALA A 80 17.89 2.22 14.09
N ALA A 81 18.01 2.27 12.76
CA ALA A 81 19.03 3.07 12.11
C ALA A 81 18.74 4.57 12.21
N LEU A 82 19.81 5.37 12.13
CA LEU A 82 19.73 6.83 12.03
C LEU A 82 19.17 7.21 10.65
N THR A 83 18.20 8.12 10.62
CA THR A 83 17.55 8.56 9.37
C THR A 83 18.37 9.61 8.61
N GLY A 84 19.29 10.30 9.30
CA GLY A 84 20.03 11.45 8.77
C GLY A 84 19.20 12.75 8.69
N LYS A 85 17.95 12.75 9.19
CA LYS A 85 17.08 13.94 9.24
C LYS A 85 17.18 14.62 10.62
N ARG A 86 16.75 15.89 10.71
CA ARG A 86 16.59 16.58 12.00
C ARG A 86 15.50 15.91 12.86
N TRP A 87 14.43 15.48 12.20
CA TRP A 87 13.33 14.75 12.79
C TRP A 87 12.64 13.90 11.71
N PRO A 88 12.22 12.66 12.01
CA PRO A 88 12.61 11.83 13.16
C PRO A 88 14.11 11.50 13.12
N ILE A 89 14.74 11.29 14.28
CA ILE A 89 16.20 11.04 14.41
C ILE A 89 16.54 9.61 14.00
N ILE A 90 15.73 8.64 14.43
CA ILE A 90 15.90 7.22 14.14
C ILE A 90 14.60 6.62 13.59
N GLY A 91 14.70 5.41 13.01
CA GLY A 91 13.55 4.64 12.54
C GLY A 91 13.21 5.00 11.10
N ILE A 92 13.87 4.32 10.17
CA ILE A 92 13.59 4.46 8.74
C ILE A 92 12.31 3.67 8.46
N LYS A 93 11.24 4.37 8.04
CA LYS A 93 9.99 3.71 7.64
C LYS A 93 10.22 2.81 6.42
N LEU A 94 9.66 1.61 6.44
CA LEU A 94 9.71 0.65 5.33
C LEU A 94 8.87 1.13 4.14
N HIS A 95 7.74 1.75 4.45
CA HIS A 95 6.84 2.36 3.48
C HIS A 95 6.31 3.69 4.06
N PRO A 96 6.16 4.77 3.28
CA PRO A 96 5.76 6.08 3.80
C PRO A 96 4.42 6.09 4.55
N GLU A 97 3.47 5.27 4.07
CA GLU A 97 2.09 5.23 4.59
C GLU A 97 1.92 4.41 5.88
N PHE A 98 2.88 3.53 6.20
CA PHE A 98 2.75 2.60 7.33
C PHE A 98 3.79 2.87 8.42
N PRO A 99 3.43 2.70 9.71
CA PRO A 99 4.32 2.99 10.82
C PRO A 99 5.35 1.89 11.09
N TYR A 100 5.73 1.12 10.05
CA TYR A 100 6.70 0.03 10.17
C TYR A 100 8.11 0.54 9.91
N ILE A 101 9.07 0.13 10.74
CA ILE A 101 10.47 0.59 10.63
C ILE A 101 11.47 -0.56 10.44
N ASP A 102 12.66 -0.22 9.96
CA ASP A 102 13.82 -1.10 9.82
C ASP A 102 14.14 -1.89 11.10
N ALA A 103 13.96 -1.26 12.27
CA ALA A 103 14.21 -1.87 13.56
C ALA A 103 13.32 -3.10 13.86
N GLU A 104 12.08 -3.10 13.37
CA GLU A 104 11.15 -4.22 13.57
C GLU A 104 11.60 -5.47 12.80
N ILE A 105 12.26 -5.29 11.66
CA ILE A 105 12.81 -6.41 10.90
C ILE A 105 13.96 -7.04 11.68
N ARG A 106 14.90 -6.20 12.14
CA ARG A 106 16.04 -6.66 12.97
C ARG A 106 15.57 -7.35 14.24
N TYR A 107 14.55 -6.79 14.88
CA TYR A 107 13.96 -7.39 16.07
C TYR A 107 13.23 -8.70 15.74
N GLY A 108 12.45 -8.76 14.66
CA GLY A 108 11.74 -9.96 14.25
C GLY A 108 12.68 -11.11 13.87
N VAL A 109 13.86 -10.83 13.30
CA VAL A 109 14.91 -11.84 13.08
C VAL A 109 15.39 -12.44 14.42
N ARG A 110 15.57 -11.60 15.45
CA ARG A 110 15.89 -12.09 16.81
C ARG A 110 14.76 -12.92 17.41
N GLU A 111 13.52 -12.66 17.01
CA GLU A 111 12.36 -13.47 17.35
C GLU A 111 12.12 -14.64 16.36
N TYR A 112 13.20 -15.16 15.77
CA TYR A 112 13.20 -16.34 14.90
C TYR A 112 12.38 -16.22 13.60
N ALA A 113 12.17 -15.01 13.09
CA ALA A 113 11.65 -14.84 11.73
C ALA A 113 12.75 -15.15 10.71
N MET A 114 12.73 -16.38 10.18
CA MET A 114 13.78 -16.89 9.29
C MET A 114 13.43 -16.79 7.81
N SER A 115 12.21 -16.37 7.45
CA SER A 115 11.79 -16.18 6.05
C SER A 115 11.19 -14.81 5.82
N ALA A 116 11.28 -14.32 4.58
CA ALA A 116 10.67 -13.05 4.19
C ALA A 116 9.14 -13.08 4.39
N ILE A 117 8.51 -14.22 4.14
CA ILE A 117 7.07 -14.45 4.34
C ILE A 117 6.69 -14.27 5.81
N ASP A 118 7.47 -14.84 6.74
CA ASP A 118 7.19 -14.69 8.19
C ASP A 118 7.21 -13.22 8.62
N MET A 119 8.13 -12.44 8.05
CA MET A 119 8.25 -11.02 8.34
C MET A 119 7.04 -10.23 7.83
N ILE A 120 6.71 -10.35 6.55
CA ILE A 120 5.64 -9.56 5.92
C ILE A 120 4.24 -10.00 6.36
N ALA A 121 4.02 -11.30 6.59
CA ALA A 121 2.71 -11.85 6.88
C ALA A 121 2.40 -11.90 8.39
N ARG A 122 3.36 -12.30 9.23
CA ARG A 122 3.08 -12.55 10.67
C ARG A 122 3.55 -11.43 11.58
N ARG A 123 4.76 -10.90 11.36
CA ARG A 123 5.35 -9.86 12.22
C ARG A 123 4.79 -8.49 11.89
N LEU A 124 4.98 -8.04 10.65
CA LEU A 124 4.49 -6.74 10.18
C LEU A 124 3.00 -6.80 9.85
N ARG A 125 2.53 -7.92 9.26
CA ARG A 125 1.18 -8.09 8.69
C ARG A 125 0.89 -7.12 7.54
N LEU A 126 1.92 -6.51 6.95
CA LEU A 126 1.79 -5.58 5.82
C LEU A 126 1.11 -6.26 4.62
N ALA A 127 1.41 -7.54 4.40
CA ALA A 127 0.79 -8.34 3.34
C ALA A 127 -0.75 -8.41 3.42
N PHE A 128 -1.33 -8.34 4.63
CA PHE A 128 -2.78 -8.35 4.83
C PHE A 128 -3.42 -6.96 4.78
N LEU A 129 -2.63 -5.92 5.07
CA LEU A 129 -3.11 -4.54 5.08
C LEU A 129 -3.12 -3.96 3.66
N ASN A 130 -2.00 -4.11 2.95
CA ASN A 130 -1.83 -3.61 1.59
C ASN A 130 -0.75 -4.44 0.88
N VAL A 131 -1.18 -5.25 -0.09
CA VAL A 131 -0.31 -6.14 -0.86
C VAL A 131 0.70 -5.37 -1.69
N GLN A 132 0.31 -4.21 -2.25
CA GLN A 132 1.17 -3.37 -3.07
C GLN A 132 2.29 -2.76 -2.24
N ALA A 133 1.94 -2.18 -1.09
CA ALA A 133 2.94 -1.64 -0.15
C ALA A 133 3.88 -2.74 0.38
N ALA A 134 3.39 -3.97 0.53
CA ALA A 134 4.22 -5.12 0.90
C ALA A 134 5.21 -5.50 -0.21
N GLU A 135 4.79 -5.47 -1.47
CA GLU A 135 5.66 -5.74 -2.62
C GLU A 135 6.76 -4.68 -2.77
N GLU A 136 6.43 -3.39 -2.61
CA GLU A 136 7.40 -2.30 -2.68
C GLU A 136 8.43 -2.34 -1.55
N ALA A 137 7.99 -2.69 -0.33
CA ALA A 137 8.88 -2.82 0.82
C ALA A 137 9.76 -4.08 0.78
N LEU A 138 9.38 -5.11 0.03
CA LEU A 138 9.98 -6.45 0.05
C LEU A 138 11.49 -6.48 -0.26
N PRO A 139 12.01 -5.78 -1.29
CA PRO A 139 13.45 -5.78 -1.57
C PRO A 139 14.27 -5.18 -0.42
N TYR A 140 13.74 -4.15 0.24
CA TYR A 140 14.39 -3.52 1.38
C TYR A 140 14.35 -4.42 2.63
N ILE A 141 13.23 -5.11 2.85
CA ILE A 141 13.10 -6.10 3.94
C ILE A 141 14.13 -7.22 3.77
N ILE A 142 14.24 -7.79 2.57
CA ILE A 142 15.17 -8.88 2.27
C ILE A 142 16.62 -8.43 2.40
N LYS A 143 16.92 -7.17 2.03
CA LYS A 143 18.25 -6.60 2.26
C LYS A 143 18.61 -6.63 3.75
N ILE A 144 17.75 -6.09 4.61
CA ILE A 144 17.99 -6.05 6.06
C ILE A 144 18.06 -7.47 6.64
N MET A 145 17.13 -8.35 6.28
CA MET A 145 17.17 -9.74 6.74
C MET A 145 18.42 -10.48 6.29
N GLY A 146 18.87 -10.23 5.05
CA GLY A 146 20.09 -10.82 4.52
C GLY A 146 21.36 -10.33 5.20
N GLU A 147 21.38 -9.07 5.68
CA GLU A 147 22.46 -8.54 6.53
C GLU A 147 22.47 -9.22 7.91
N GLU A 148 21.31 -9.42 8.54
CA GLU A 148 21.22 -10.02 9.88
C GLU A 148 21.44 -11.55 9.87
N LEU A 149 20.99 -12.25 8.83
CA LEU A 149 21.07 -13.71 8.69
C LEU A 149 22.24 -14.18 7.82
N ASN A 150 23.05 -13.26 7.28
CA ASN A 150 24.16 -13.52 6.35
C ASN A 150 23.75 -14.35 5.13
N TRP A 151 22.66 -13.97 4.46
CA TRP A 151 22.21 -14.65 3.23
C TRP A 151 23.10 -14.33 2.04
N SER A 152 23.35 -15.35 1.21
CA SER A 152 23.94 -15.17 -0.11
C SER A 152 22.97 -14.44 -1.05
N GLU A 153 23.49 -13.85 -2.13
CA GLU A 153 22.64 -13.21 -3.14
C GLU A 153 21.64 -14.19 -3.79
N ASP A 154 22.04 -15.46 -3.94
CA ASP A 154 21.15 -16.52 -4.43
C ASP A 154 19.98 -16.78 -3.47
N GLU A 155 20.23 -16.81 -2.16
CA GLU A 155 19.18 -17.02 -1.16
C GLU A 155 18.27 -15.80 -1.07
N LYS A 156 18.80 -14.57 -1.16
CA LYS A 156 17.99 -13.34 -1.25
C LYS A 156 17.04 -13.38 -2.44
N ALA A 157 17.53 -13.78 -3.62
CA ALA A 157 16.71 -13.91 -4.82
C ALA A 157 15.62 -14.99 -4.67
N LYS A 158 15.95 -16.12 -4.03
CA LYS A 158 15.00 -17.19 -3.72
C LYS A 158 13.90 -16.73 -2.76
N GLN A 159 14.26 -16.03 -1.69
CA GLN A 159 13.30 -15.46 -0.73
C GLN A 159 12.40 -14.42 -1.40
N LEU A 160 12.96 -13.58 -2.27
CA LEU A 160 12.21 -12.59 -3.03
C LEU A 160 11.17 -13.27 -3.92
N LYS A 161 11.59 -14.25 -4.72
CA LYS A 161 10.68 -15.02 -5.58
C LYS A 161 9.56 -15.69 -4.78
N SER A 162 9.90 -16.38 -3.69
CA SER A 162 8.92 -17.08 -2.86
C SER A 162 7.92 -16.12 -2.20
N ALA A 163 8.38 -14.96 -1.75
CA ALA A 163 7.51 -13.96 -1.15
C ALA A 163 6.61 -13.27 -2.19
N THR A 164 7.11 -12.98 -3.40
CA THR A 164 6.29 -12.47 -4.51
C THR A 164 5.21 -13.47 -4.91
N GLU A 165 5.54 -14.76 -5.03
CA GLU A 165 4.55 -15.81 -5.33
C GLU A 165 3.48 -15.91 -4.23
N PHE A 166 3.86 -15.78 -2.95
CA PHE A 166 2.93 -15.74 -1.82
C PHE A 166 1.97 -14.53 -1.91
N LEU A 167 2.50 -13.33 -2.19
CA LEU A 167 1.67 -12.13 -2.33
C LEU A 167 0.69 -12.24 -3.51
N GLN A 168 1.14 -12.81 -4.63
CA GLN A 168 0.33 -12.96 -5.84
C GLN A 168 -0.78 -13.99 -5.68
N ASN A 169 -0.49 -15.14 -5.07
CA ASN A 169 -1.40 -16.28 -5.02
C ASN A 169 -2.26 -16.31 -3.75
N GLU A 170 -1.66 -16.08 -2.58
CA GLU A 170 -2.33 -16.27 -1.30
C GLU A 170 -2.98 -14.99 -0.77
N MET A 171 -2.39 -13.83 -1.09
CA MET A 171 -2.84 -12.53 -0.57
C MET A 171 -3.77 -11.78 -1.54
N GLY A 172 -4.17 -12.41 -2.64
CA GLY A 172 -5.22 -11.90 -3.52
C GLY A 172 -4.81 -10.72 -4.40
N GLN A 173 -3.52 -10.48 -4.65
CA GLN A 173 -3.08 -9.46 -5.62
C GLN A 173 -3.71 -9.70 -7.01
N THR A 174 -3.71 -10.97 -7.43
CA THR A 174 -4.32 -11.42 -8.69
C THR A 174 -5.84 -11.43 -8.63
N VAL A 175 -6.43 -11.70 -7.46
CA VAL A 175 -7.90 -11.70 -7.27
C VAL A 175 -8.44 -10.28 -7.30
N ASN A 176 -7.75 -9.31 -6.69
CA ASN A 176 -8.12 -7.89 -6.74
C ASN A 176 -7.96 -7.29 -8.14
N ARG A 177 -6.91 -7.69 -8.89
CA ARG A 177 -6.80 -7.37 -10.34
C ARG A 177 -7.94 -8.02 -11.13
N ALA A 178 -8.14 -9.33 -11.01
CA ALA A 178 -9.18 -10.04 -11.75
C ALA A 178 -10.61 -9.60 -11.39
N SER A 179 -10.85 -9.03 -10.21
CA SER A 179 -12.12 -8.42 -9.82
C SER A 179 -12.31 -7.00 -10.36
N ARG A 180 -11.23 -6.25 -10.60
CA ARG A 180 -11.27 -4.94 -11.28
C ARG A 180 -11.33 -5.09 -12.80
N ASP A 181 -10.59 -6.04 -13.36
CA ASP A 181 -10.62 -6.42 -14.79
C ASP A 181 -11.97 -7.02 -15.24
N LYS A 182 -12.79 -7.48 -14.28
CA LYS A 182 -14.14 -8.01 -14.51
C LYS A 182 -15.24 -7.03 -14.17
N ILE A 183 -15.04 -5.71 -14.31
CA ILE A 183 -16.19 -4.90 -14.71
C ILE A 183 -16.41 -5.25 -16.19
N PRO A 184 -17.44 -6.03 -16.57
CA PRO A 184 -17.72 -6.23 -17.98
C PRO A 184 -17.93 -4.84 -18.58
N ILE A 185 -17.02 -4.46 -19.48
CA ILE A 185 -17.12 -3.20 -20.22
C ILE A 185 -18.39 -3.32 -21.06
N ASN A 186 -19.50 -2.80 -20.55
CA ASN A 186 -20.79 -2.83 -21.22
C ASN A 186 -20.91 -1.63 -22.16
N LEU A 187 -19.91 -1.52 -23.02
CA LEU A 187 -19.77 -0.47 -24.03
C LEU A 187 -19.96 -1.08 -25.41
N THR A 188 -20.68 -0.37 -26.26
CA THR A 188 -20.78 -0.72 -27.67
C THR A 188 -19.43 -0.50 -28.36
N LYS A 189 -19.23 -1.12 -29.54
CA LYS A 189 -18.00 -0.91 -30.31
C LYS A 189 -17.75 0.56 -30.64
N ASP A 190 -18.81 1.32 -30.86
CA ASP A 190 -18.74 2.75 -31.18
C ASP A 190 -18.33 3.57 -29.97
N GLU A 191 -18.84 3.24 -28.77
CA GLU A 191 -18.44 3.88 -27.51
C GLU A 191 -16.98 3.56 -27.15
N ILE A 192 -16.54 2.32 -27.37
CA ILE A 192 -15.12 1.95 -27.16
C ILE A 192 -14.22 2.79 -28.07
N GLN A 193 -14.57 2.95 -29.35
CA GLN A 193 -13.81 3.79 -30.28
C GLN A 193 -13.83 5.28 -29.90
N LEU A 194 -14.97 5.75 -29.38
CA LEU A 194 -15.10 7.11 -28.86
C LEU A 194 -14.13 7.35 -27.70
N TYR A 195 -14.13 6.48 -26.69
CA TYR A 195 -13.26 6.62 -25.53
C TYR A 195 -11.78 6.46 -25.90
N ILE A 196 -11.43 5.53 -26.81
CA ILE A 196 -10.05 5.41 -27.31
C ILE A 196 -9.59 6.73 -27.95
N ARG A 197 -10.43 7.38 -28.76
CA ARG A 197 -10.08 8.69 -29.33
C ARG A 197 -9.88 9.76 -28.26
N ARG A 198 -10.76 9.83 -27.26
CA ARG A 198 -10.61 10.76 -26.13
C ARG A 198 -9.29 10.52 -25.36
N PHE A 199 -8.95 9.26 -25.10
CA PHE A 199 -7.69 8.91 -24.44
C PHE A 199 -6.46 9.39 -25.24
N GLN A 200 -6.49 9.24 -26.56
CA GLN A 200 -5.41 9.70 -27.45
C GLN A 200 -5.28 11.23 -27.52
N LEU A 201 -6.35 11.98 -27.26
CA LEU A 201 -6.29 13.45 -27.19
C LEU A 201 -5.55 13.91 -25.93
N ILE A 202 -5.79 13.23 -24.81
CA ILE A 202 -5.15 13.50 -23.52
C ILE A 202 -3.66 13.10 -23.56
N ASP A 203 -3.37 11.91 -24.11
CA ASP A 203 -2.00 11.41 -24.32
C ASP A 203 -1.34 12.05 -25.56
N LYS A 204 -1.05 13.34 -25.47
CA LYS A 204 -0.41 14.13 -26.55
C LYS A 204 0.94 13.56 -27.01
N ASP A 205 1.64 12.85 -26.12
CA ASP A 205 2.95 12.26 -26.39
C ASP A 205 2.86 10.84 -26.96
N ARG A 206 1.65 10.27 -27.10
CA ARG A 206 1.39 8.89 -27.56
C ARG A 206 2.18 7.83 -26.81
N LYS A 207 2.29 7.99 -25.49
CA LYS A 207 3.00 7.08 -24.59
C LYS A 207 2.23 5.78 -24.35
N GLY A 208 0.92 5.78 -24.61
CA GLY A 208 0.01 4.67 -24.33
C GLY A 208 -0.56 4.69 -22.90
N TYR A 209 -0.21 5.71 -22.11
CA TYR A 209 -0.68 5.93 -20.75
C TYR A 209 -0.79 7.44 -20.47
N VAL A 210 -1.68 7.82 -19.56
CA VAL A 210 -1.86 9.21 -19.12
C VAL A 210 -1.13 9.41 -17.80
N SER A 211 -0.14 10.31 -17.77
CA SER A 211 0.61 10.61 -16.54
C SER A 211 -0.05 11.71 -15.71
N ILE A 212 0.35 11.85 -14.44
CA ILE A 212 -0.05 12.97 -13.57
C ILE A 212 0.21 14.33 -14.23
N ASN A 213 1.28 14.47 -15.02
CA ASN A 213 1.59 15.71 -15.73
C ASN A 213 0.59 15.99 -16.86
N ASP A 214 0.07 14.95 -17.51
CA ASP A 214 -0.93 15.06 -18.57
C ASP A 214 -2.29 15.45 -17.99
N ILE A 215 -2.67 14.88 -16.84
CA ILE A 215 -3.87 15.27 -16.06
C ILE A 215 -3.76 16.74 -15.62
N ARG A 216 -2.63 17.12 -15.02
CA ARG A 216 -2.38 18.50 -14.57
C ARG A 216 -2.48 19.50 -15.71
N ARG A 217 -1.97 19.14 -16.89
CA ARG A 217 -2.05 19.98 -18.08
C ARG A 217 -3.50 20.12 -18.55
N GLY A 218 -4.26 19.03 -18.61
CA GLY A 218 -5.67 19.06 -19.00
C GLY A 218 -6.53 19.91 -18.07
N LEU A 219 -6.39 19.74 -16.74
CA LEU A 219 -7.12 20.55 -15.75
C LEU A 219 -6.73 22.03 -15.78
N LYS A 220 -5.45 22.34 -16.04
CA LYS A 220 -5.02 23.73 -16.22
C LYS A 220 -5.60 24.37 -17.48
N GLU A 221 -5.73 23.59 -18.56
CA GLU A 221 -6.39 24.02 -19.79
C GLU A 221 -7.91 24.21 -19.62
N GLU A 222 -8.52 23.57 -18.61
CA GLU A 222 -9.92 23.71 -18.23
C GLU A 222 -10.25 25.04 -17.49
N GLY A 223 -9.23 25.74 -16.99
CA GLY A 223 -9.39 27.01 -16.29
C GLY A 223 -9.31 26.92 -14.76
N GLU A 224 -9.06 25.72 -14.20
CA GLU A 224 -8.64 25.57 -12.80
C GLU A 224 -7.20 26.06 -12.67
N LYS A 225 -7.02 27.21 -12.01
CA LYS A 225 -5.72 27.92 -12.01
C LYS A 225 -4.68 27.28 -11.11
N ASP A 226 -5.07 26.51 -10.09
CA ASP A 226 -4.15 25.89 -9.14
C ASP A 226 -4.71 24.56 -8.61
N VAL A 227 -4.43 23.46 -9.31
CA VAL A 227 -4.68 22.11 -8.76
C VAL A 227 -3.46 21.69 -7.95
N SER A 228 -3.66 21.42 -6.67
CA SER A 228 -2.60 20.97 -5.76
C SER A 228 -2.07 19.58 -6.17
N LYS A 229 -0.86 19.23 -5.72
CA LYS A 229 -0.31 17.89 -5.99
C LYS A 229 -1.17 16.82 -5.33
N GLU A 230 -1.71 17.12 -4.16
CA GLU A 230 -2.56 16.24 -3.36
C GLU A 230 -3.86 15.93 -4.11
N GLU A 231 -4.52 16.93 -4.69
CA GLU A 231 -5.72 16.76 -5.52
C GLU A 231 -5.45 15.98 -6.80
N LEU A 232 -4.30 16.19 -7.45
CA LEU A 232 -3.92 15.39 -8.61
C LEU A 232 -3.74 13.91 -8.25
N HIS A 233 -3.17 13.62 -7.08
CA HIS A 233 -3.07 12.24 -6.59
C HIS A 233 -4.43 11.69 -6.19
N GLU A 234 -5.37 12.50 -5.68
CA GLU A 234 -6.76 12.05 -5.46
C GLU A 234 -7.43 11.62 -6.76
N ILE A 235 -7.34 12.45 -7.80
CA ILE A 235 -7.91 12.14 -9.13
C ILE A 235 -7.26 10.89 -9.73
N LEU A 236 -5.94 10.78 -9.60
CA LEU A 236 -5.21 9.60 -10.08
C LEU A 236 -5.67 8.35 -9.34
N ARG A 237 -5.76 8.39 -8.01
CA ARG A 237 -6.20 7.25 -7.17
C ARG A 237 -7.61 6.76 -7.48
N GLU A 238 -8.48 7.59 -8.05
CA GLU A 238 -9.83 7.16 -8.46
C GLU A 238 -9.80 6.18 -9.63
N ILE A 239 -8.74 6.21 -10.45
CA ILE A 239 -8.71 5.56 -11.77
C ILE A 239 -7.56 4.58 -11.87
N ASP A 240 -6.41 4.96 -11.35
CA ASP A 240 -5.18 4.16 -11.27
C ASP A 240 -5.41 3.03 -10.26
N THR A 241 -5.91 1.91 -10.78
CA THR A 241 -6.23 0.74 -9.99
C THR A 241 -5.00 -0.06 -9.63
N ASN A 242 -3.96 0.01 -10.48
CA ASN A 242 -2.72 -0.70 -10.30
C ASN A 242 -1.66 0.12 -9.51
N MET A 243 -1.98 1.38 -9.16
CA MET A 243 -1.15 2.36 -8.45
C MET A 243 0.24 2.55 -9.06
N ASN A 244 0.37 2.43 -10.39
CA ASN A 244 1.63 2.63 -11.09
C ASN A 244 1.95 4.13 -11.33
N GLY A 245 1.07 5.03 -10.89
CA GLY A 245 1.21 6.47 -11.06
C GLY A 245 0.81 6.98 -12.45
N GLN A 246 0.20 6.11 -13.26
CA GLN A 246 -0.20 6.31 -14.65
C GLN A 246 -1.60 5.73 -14.84
N VAL A 247 -2.33 6.22 -15.84
CA VAL A 247 -3.64 5.65 -16.20
C VAL A 247 -3.49 4.96 -17.55
N GLU A 248 -3.67 3.65 -17.57
CA GLU A 248 -3.65 2.83 -18.78
C GLU A 248 -5.02 2.85 -19.50
N LEU A 249 -5.05 2.42 -20.77
CA LEU A 249 -6.25 2.50 -21.60
C LEU A 249 -7.39 1.62 -21.06
N ASP A 250 -7.07 0.45 -20.56
CA ASP A 250 -8.00 -0.48 -19.93
C ASP A 250 -8.61 0.10 -18.65
N GLU A 251 -7.82 0.72 -17.77
CA GLU A 251 -8.29 1.40 -16.56
C GLU A 251 -9.22 2.57 -16.90
N TYR A 252 -8.87 3.33 -17.94
CA TYR A 252 -9.72 4.41 -18.44
C TYR A 252 -11.06 3.90 -18.99
N LEU A 253 -11.07 2.80 -19.74
CA LEU A 253 -12.31 2.19 -20.25
C LEU A 253 -13.17 1.60 -19.13
N GLN A 254 -12.56 1.01 -18.10
CA GLN A 254 -13.27 0.53 -16.91
C GLN A 254 -13.97 1.68 -16.19
N MET A 255 -13.28 2.81 -15.99
CA MET A 255 -13.87 4.01 -15.40
C MET A 255 -15.07 4.52 -16.23
N MET A 256 -14.92 4.63 -17.55
CA MET A 256 -16.01 5.09 -18.42
C MET A 256 -17.21 4.14 -18.41
N SER A 257 -16.98 2.83 -18.33
CA SER A 257 -18.03 1.82 -18.15
C SER A 257 -18.72 1.94 -16.78
N ALA A 258 -17.98 2.25 -15.72
CA ALA A 258 -18.51 2.43 -14.36
C ALA A 258 -19.39 3.70 -14.25
N ILE A 259 -19.03 4.77 -14.96
CA ILE A 259 -19.82 6.01 -15.04
C ILE A 259 -21.13 5.73 -15.81
N LYS A 260 -21.04 5.08 -16.98
CA LYS A 260 -22.23 4.76 -17.79
C LYS A 260 -23.20 3.84 -17.06
N SER A 261 -22.69 2.88 -16.31
CA SER A 261 -23.52 1.96 -15.52
C SER A 261 -24.05 2.56 -14.21
N GLY A 262 -23.71 3.82 -13.90
CA GLY A 262 -24.18 4.54 -12.72
C GLY A 262 -23.55 4.08 -11.40
N HIS A 263 -22.49 3.29 -11.44
CA HIS A 263 -21.77 2.81 -10.25
C HIS A 263 -20.87 3.90 -9.64
N VAL A 264 -20.45 4.87 -10.46
CA VAL A 264 -19.63 6.01 -10.04
C VAL A 264 -20.39 7.30 -10.36
N ALA A 265 -20.60 8.13 -9.34
CA ALA A 265 -21.14 9.47 -9.53
C ALA A 265 -19.99 10.46 -9.72
N TYR A 266 -19.93 11.11 -10.89
CA TYR A 266 -19.07 12.26 -11.20
C TYR A 266 -17.57 12.09 -10.87
N SER A 267 -16.78 11.54 -11.79
CA SER A 267 -15.31 11.65 -11.73
C SER A 267 -14.83 12.93 -12.40
N ARG A 268 -13.91 13.67 -11.75
CA ARG A 268 -13.32 14.91 -12.30
C ARG A 268 -12.53 14.64 -13.59
N PHE A 269 -11.92 13.47 -13.70
CA PHE A 269 -11.17 13.08 -14.88
C PHE A 269 -12.07 12.85 -16.10
N ALA A 270 -13.25 12.26 -15.91
CA ALA A 270 -14.18 12.04 -17.01
C ALA A 270 -14.67 13.37 -17.62
N ARG A 271 -14.89 14.38 -16.78
CA ARG A 271 -15.22 15.75 -17.21
C ARG A 271 -14.10 16.39 -18.03
N MET A 272 -12.85 16.22 -17.60
CA MET A 272 -11.68 16.66 -18.37
C MET A 272 -11.65 16.00 -19.76
N ALA A 273 -11.90 14.70 -19.84
CA ALA A 273 -11.87 13.95 -21.10
C ALA A 273 -12.96 14.39 -22.10
N GLU A 274 -14.16 14.72 -21.61
CA GLU A 274 -15.25 15.27 -22.43
C GLU A 274 -14.92 16.66 -22.99
N MET A 275 -14.31 17.52 -22.16
CA MET A 275 -13.97 18.88 -22.54
C MET A 275 -12.84 18.95 -23.58
N GLU A 276 -11.82 18.07 -23.48
CA GLU A 276 -10.76 17.98 -24.49
C GLU A 276 -11.32 17.59 -25.87
N GLU A 277 -12.36 16.76 -25.93
CA GLU A 277 -13.05 16.43 -27.17
C GLU A 277 -13.78 17.63 -27.75
N GLU A 278 -14.61 18.33 -26.98
CA GLU A 278 -15.32 19.52 -27.46
C GLU A 278 -14.35 20.58 -28.00
N LYS A 279 -13.21 20.75 -27.33
CA LYS A 279 -12.16 21.67 -27.76
C LYS A 279 -11.55 21.22 -29.09
N HIS A 280 -11.21 19.94 -29.22
CA HIS A 280 -10.68 19.37 -30.46
C HIS A 280 -11.67 19.52 -31.62
N GLU A 281 -12.97 19.26 -31.39
CA GLU A 281 -14.02 19.46 -32.38
C GLU A 281 -14.15 20.93 -32.80
N ARG A 282 -14.15 21.87 -31.84
CA ARG A 282 -14.17 23.32 -32.13
C ARG A 282 -12.95 23.76 -32.94
N GLU A 283 -11.77 23.23 -32.64
CA GLU A 283 -10.54 23.51 -33.41
C GLU A 283 -10.59 22.92 -34.83
N MET A 284 -11.12 21.71 -34.97
CA MET A 284 -11.32 21.07 -36.28
C MET A 284 -12.35 21.82 -37.12
N LEU A 285 -13.46 22.27 -36.51
CA LEU A 285 -14.45 23.14 -37.13
C LEU A 285 -13.83 24.48 -37.57
N LYS A 286 -13.03 25.13 -36.72
CA LYS A 286 -12.30 26.37 -37.08
C LYS A 286 -11.32 26.16 -38.23
N LYS A 287 -10.58 25.05 -38.26
CA LYS A 287 -9.69 24.69 -39.39
C LYS A 287 -10.46 24.44 -40.68
N LYS A 288 -11.65 23.83 -40.59
CA LYS A 288 -12.52 23.58 -41.75
C LYS A 288 -13.21 24.85 -42.27
N ILE A 289 -13.36 25.86 -41.42
CA ILE A 289 -13.87 27.20 -41.75
C ILE A 289 -12.69 28.17 -42.03
N SER A 290 -11.56 27.70 -42.59
CA SER A 290 -10.53 28.64 -43.06
C SER A 290 -11.12 29.46 -44.22
N VAL A 291 -11.30 30.76 -43.97
CA VAL A 291 -11.84 31.74 -44.92
C VAL A 291 -10.88 31.89 -46.10
N GLU A 292 -11.07 31.09 -47.13
CA GLU A 292 -10.71 31.49 -48.48
C GLU A 292 -11.94 32.10 -49.15
N ARG A 293 -11.69 33.23 -49.82
CA ARG A 293 -12.58 34.03 -50.68
C ARG A 293 -13.37 35.12 -49.96
N SER A 294 -12.77 36.32 -49.92
CA SER A 294 -13.26 37.39 -50.81
C SER A 294 -12.23 38.53 -50.90
N GLY A 295 -11.11 38.27 -51.58
CA GLY A 295 -10.35 39.33 -52.24
C GLY A 295 -10.99 39.56 -53.60
N GLY A 296 -12.12 40.27 -53.63
CA GLY A 296 -12.80 40.66 -54.86
C GLY A 296 -11.88 41.56 -55.70
N GLY A 297 -11.67 41.16 -56.95
CA GLY A 297 -11.09 42.05 -57.95
C GLY A 297 -12.13 43.06 -58.41
N LEU A 298 -11.72 44.33 -58.46
CA LEU A 298 -11.82 45.25 -59.60
C LEU A 298 -10.99 46.49 -59.28
#